data_AF-A0A151UAR8-F1
#
_entry.id   AF-A0A151UAR8-F1
#
_cell.length_a   1.000
_cell.length_b   1.000
_cell.length_c   1.000
_cell.angle_alpha   90.00
_cell.angle_beta   90.00
_cell.angle_gamma   90.00
#
_symmetry.space_group_name_H-M   'P 1'
#
loop_
_entity.id
_entity.type
_entity.pdbx_description
1 polymer ?
#
loop_
_entity_poly.entity_id
_entity_poly.type
_entity_poly.pdbx_seq_one_letter_code
_entity_poly.pdbx_strand_id
1 'polypeptide(L)' 'MQLGNYIKLVNVLYIQQFSCNLISIHKLICDLNCTVTYFSNNCVIQDQAMKKTIGYGDLCDGVYVLKVGN' A
#
# COMPACT_ATOMS: atom_id res chain seq x y z
N MET A 1 5.48 -6.83 8.31
CA MET A 1 5.02 -7.51 7.08
C MET A 1 5.66 -6.84 5.87
N GLN A 2 6.32 -7.60 5.01
CA GLN A 2 6.96 -7.10 3.79
C GLN A 2 6.03 -7.32 2.60
N LEU A 3 5.82 -6.27 1.79
CA LEU A 3 5.02 -6.28 0.57
C LEU A 3 5.91 -5.79 -0.58
N GLY A 4 6.45 -6.74 -1.35
CA GLY A 4 7.40 -6.44 -2.43
C GLY A 4 8.69 -5.81 -1.89
N ASN A 5 9.38 -5.04 -2.73
CA ASN A 5 10.72 -4.54 -2.41
C ASN A 5 10.73 -3.23 -1.61
N TYR A 6 9.63 -2.47 -1.61
CA TYR A 6 9.62 -1.09 -1.11
C TYR A 6 8.63 -0.84 0.04
N ILE A 7 7.68 -1.74 0.30
CA ILE A 7 6.65 -1.54 1.33
C ILE A 7 6.92 -2.48 2.50
N LYS A 8 7.31 -1.90 3.63
CA LYS A 8 7.49 -2.62 4.90
C LYS A 8 6.60 -1.99 5.95
N LEU A 9 5.64 -2.77 6.46
CA LEU A 9 4.74 -2.35 7.54
C LEU A 9 5.13 -3.01 8.87
N VAL A 10 5.05 -2.27 9.96
CA VAL A 10 5.45 -2.74 11.31
C VAL A 10 4.25 -2.74 12.25
N ASN A 11 4.15 -3.76 13.13
CA ASN A 11 3.07 -3.91 14.11
C ASN A 11 1.67 -3.86 13.49
N VAL A 12 1.47 -4.58 12.39
CA VAL A 12 0.18 -4.68 11.69
C VAL A 12 -0.63 -5.88 12.17
N LEU A 13 -1.96 -5.72 12.16
CA LEU A 13 -2.90 -6.80 12.43
C LEU A 13 -2.94 -7.75 11.22
N TYR A 14 -2.43 -8.97 11.39
CA TYR A 14 -2.49 -10.02 10.38
C TYR A 14 -3.58 -11.03 10.76
N ILE A 15 -4.60 -11.16 9.92
CA ILE A 15 -5.73 -12.09 10.16
C ILE A 15 -5.62 -13.22 9.13
N GLN A 16 -5.22 -14.42 9.58
CA GLN A 16 -5.01 -15.59 8.71
C GLN A 16 -6.24 -16.03 7.91
N GLN A 17 -7.45 -15.61 8.32
CA GLN A 17 -8.71 -15.99 7.67
C GLN A 17 -9.00 -15.19 6.40
N PHE A 18 -8.36 -14.04 6.20
CA PHE A 18 -8.49 -13.28 4.97
C PHE A 18 -7.41 -13.71 3.98
N SER A 19 -7.83 -13.95 2.73
CA SER A 19 -6.91 -14.16 1.61
C SER A 19 -6.11 -12.90 1.24
N CYS A 20 -6.45 -11.76 1.84
CA CYS A 20 -5.81 -10.47 1.66
C CYS A 20 -5.57 -9.76 3.00
N ASN A 21 -4.55 -8.91 3.04
CA ASN A 21 -4.27 -8.07 4.19
C ASN A 21 -4.90 -6.71 4.00
N LEU A 22 -5.64 -6.24 5.01
CA LEU A 22 -6.13 -4.87 5.05
C LEU A 22 -5.00 -3.94 5.50
N ILE A 23 -4.75 -2.91 4.71
CA ILE A 23 -3.72 -1.90 5.01
C ILE A 23 -4.41 -0.62 5.44
N SER A 24 -4.15 -0.18 6.67
CA SER A 24 -4.55 1.16 7.09
C SER A 24 -3.67 2.21 6.40
N ILE A 25 -4.32 3.18 5.74
CA ILE A 25 -3.63 4.26 5.03
C ILE A 25 -2.81 5.13 5.97
N HIS A 26 -3.33 5.41 7.16
CA HIS A 26 -2.58 6.15 8.17
C HIS A 26 -1.29 5.40 8.54
N LYS A 27 -1.36 4.09 8.76
CA LYS A 27 -0.18 3.28 9.06
C LYS A 27 0.80 3.23 7.90
N LEU A 28 0.32 3.08 6.67
CA LEU A 28 1.14 3.11 5.46
C LEU A 28 1.93 4.43 5.35
N ILE A 29 1.24 5.56 5.53
CA ILE A 29 1.85 6.90 5.45
C ILE A 29 2.89 7.09 6.56
N CYS A 30 2.58 6.72 7.81
CA CYS A 30 3.51 6.86 8.93
C CYS A 30 4.76 5.97 8.80
N ASP A 31 4.58 4.71 8.40
CA ASP A 31 5.68 3.75 8.35
C ASP A 31 6.63 4.01 7.17
N LEU A 32 6.12 4.53 6.05
CA LEU A 32 6.89 4.74 4.82
C LEU A 32 7.23 6.20 4.53
N ASN A 33 6.68 7.17 5.27
CA ASN A 33 6.76 8.59 4.94
C ASN A 33 6.37 8.86 3.47
N CYS A 34 5.21 8.34 3.06
CA CYS A 34 4.75 8.36 1.68
C CYS A 34 3.47 9.20 1.49
N THR A 35 3.20 9.60 0.26
CA THR A 35 1.90 10.14 -0.16
C THR A 35 1.13 9.08 -0.93
N VAL A 36 -0.18 8.98 -0.69
CA VAL A 36 -1.08 8.14 -1.48
C VAL A 36 -2.03 9.04 -2.27
N THR A 37 -2.02 8.90 -3.59
CA THR A 37 -2.92 9.63 -4.49
C THR A 37 -3.94 8.67 -5.06
N TYR A 38 -5.22 9.00 -4.93
CA TYR A 38 -6.34 8.18 -5.43
C TYR A 38 -6.89 8.75 -6.74
N PHE A 39 -7.14 7.86 -7.68
CA PHE A 39 -7.83 8.12 -8.95
C PHE A 39 -9.06 7.22 -9.03
N SER A 40 -9.95 7.45 -9.99
CA SER A 40 -11.21 6.71 -10.10
C SER A 40 -11.05 5.19 -10.27
N ASN A 41 -9.90 4.72 -10.76
CA ASN A 41 -9.64 3.31 -11.06
C ASN A 41 -8.32 2.76 -10.46
N ASN A 42 -7.51 3.60 -9.82
CA ASN A 42 -6.23 3.18 -9.24
C ASN A 42 -5.77 4.12 -8.13
N CYS A 43 -4.70 3.74 -7.43
CA CYS A 43 -3.98 4.60 -6.54
C CYS A 43 -2.46 4.46 -6.76
N VAL A 44 -1.74 5.52 -6.41
CA VAL A 44 -0.29 5.60 -6.52
C VAL A 44 0.28 5.92 -5.14
N ILE A 45 1.29 5.14 -4.73
CA ILE A 45 2.02 5.35 -3.48
C ILE A 45 3.40 5.89 -3.84
N GLN A 46 3.71 7.10 -3.40
CA GLN A 46 4.95 7.80 -3.73
C GLN A 46 5.73 8.12 -2.46
N ASP A 47 7.01 7.73 -2.43
CA ASP A 47 7.95 8.13 -1.39
C ASP A 47 8.10 9.66 -1.39
N GLN A 48 7.96 10.30 -0.23
CA GLN A 48 7.96 11.77 -0.18
C GLN A 48 9.33 12.39 -0.35
N ALA A 49 10.40 11.69 0.02
CA ALA A 49 11.77 12.21 -0.02
C ALA A 49 12.32 12.18 -1.46
N MET A 50 12.25 11.04 -2.12
CA MET A 50 12.76 10.80 -3.46
C MET A 50 11.75 11.14 -4.56
N LYS A 51 10.48 11.36 -4.20
CA LYS A 51 9.35 11.49 -5.15
C LYS A 51 9.24 10.27 -6.08
N LYS A 52 9.73 9.12 -5.64
CA LYS A 52 9.71 7.87 -6.41
C LYS A 52 8.41 7.14 -6.13
N THR A 53 7.75 6.64 -7.18
CA THR A 53 6.64 5.71 -7.01
C THR A 53 7.16 4.38 -6.47
N ILE A 54 6.62 3.96 -5.33
CA ILE A 54 7.01 2.75 -4.60
C ILE A 54 5.91 1.69 -4.58
N GLY A 55 4.70 2.03 -5.01
CA GLY A 55 3.59 1.09 -5.11
C GLY A 55 2.44 1.62 -5.95
N TYR A 56 1.63 0.69 -6.45
CA TYR A 56 0.41 0.96 -7.19
C TYR A 56 -0.70 0.08 -6.65
N GLY A 57 -1.94 0.58 -6.63
CA GLY A 57 -3.12 -0.23 -6.36
C GLY A 57 -4.15 -0.08 -7.46
N ASP A 58 -4.76 -1.17 -7.90
CA ASP A 58 -5.88 -1.13 -8.84
C ASP A 58 -7.20 -1.20 -8.07
N LEU A 59 -8.23 -0.50 -8.55
CA LEU A 59 -9.58 -0.66 -8.02
C LEU A 59 -10.14 -2.02 -8.49
N CYS A 60 -10.50 -2.87 -7.53
CA CYS A 60 -11.24 -4.11 -7.74
C CYS A 60 -12.40 -4.15 -6.76
N ASP A 61 -13.64 -4.24 -7.27
CA ASP A 61 -14.86 -4.38 -6.45
C ASP A 61 -14.98 -3.38 -5.28
N GLY A 62 -14.64 -2.11 -5.53
CA GLY A 62 -14.76 -1.03 -4.55
C GLY A 62 -13.59 -0.91 -3.56
N VAL A 63 -12.56 -1.74 -3.67
CA VAL A 63 -11.33 -1.65 -2.87
C VAL A 63 -10.08 -1.55 -3.74
N TYR A 64 -9.05 -0.85 -3.26
CA TYR A 64 -7.76 -0.77 -3.96
C TYR A 64 -6.88 -1.96 -3.55
N VAL A 65 -6.54 -2.80 -4.51
CA VAL A 65 -5.68 -3.96 -4.31
C VAL A 65 -4.25 -3.60 -4.69
N LEU A 66 -3.34 -3.65 -3.71
CA LEU A 66 -1.93 -3.33 -3.90
C LEU A 66 -1.28 -4.33 -4.87
N LYS A 67 -0.68 -3.83 -5.95
CA LYS A 67 0.19 -4.59 -6.83
C LYS A 67 1.56 -4.73 -6.19
N VAL A 68 1.88 -5.94 -5.76
CA VAL A 68 3.23 -6.29 -5.32
C VAL A 68 4.08 -6.50 -6.58
N GLY A 69 5.02 -5.58 -6.85
CA GLY A 69 6.00 -5.77 -7.91
C GLY A 69 6.97 -6.89 -7.55
N ASN A 70 7.26 -7.77 -8.52
CA ASN A 70 8.38 -8.72 -8.44
C ASN A 70 9.71 -7.98 -8.34
#